data_AF-A0A0Q4R2Y5-F1
#
_entry.id   AF-A0A0Q4R2Y5-F1
#
_cell.length_a   1.000
_cell.length_b   1.000
_cell.length_c   1.000
_cell.angle_alpha   90.00
_cell.angle_beta   90.00
_cell.angle_gamma   90.00
#
_symmetry.space_group_name_H-M   'P 1'
#
loop_
_entity.id
_entity.type
_entity.pdbx_description
1 polymer ?
#
loop_
_entity_poly.entity_id
_entity_poly.type
_entity_poly.pdbx_seq_one_letter_code
_entity_poly.pdbx_strand_id
1 'polypeptide(L)'
;MNDIDTSADQWWLASLGTTLVWARLRVRPAGTAEVLDSDGNTLSYDSEDTARAQLFDAEFVAWDGLDEEDALARGFSLHEVRPPQAGNDADLRGRMVQSLGGRA
;
A
#
# COMPACT_ATOMS: atom_id res chain seq x y z
N MET A 1 15.06 22.39 12.12
CA MET A 1 14.00 21.38 12.01
C MET A 1 14.61 20.21 11.27
N ASN A 2 14.64 19.03 11.89
CA ASN A 2 15.22 17.83 11.30
C ASN A 2 14.14 17.25 10.37
N ASP A 3 14.13 17.65 9.10
CA ASP A 3 13.41 16.95 8.04
C ASP A 3 14.01 15.54 8.00
N ILE A 4 13.36 14.63 8.72
CA ILE A 4 13.59 13.21 8.53
C ILE A 4 13.11 12.96 7.11
N ASP A 5 14.01 13.05 6.14
CA ASP A 5 13.93 12.39 4.84
C ASP A 5 13.98 10.87 5.10
N THR A 6 13.01 10.39 5.88
CA THR A 6 12.60 9.00 5.88
C THR A 6 11.96 8.85 4.52
N SER A 7 12.73 8.33 3.57
CA SER A 7 12.30 7.86 2.26
C SER A 7 10.83 7.41 2.33
N ALA A 8 9.92 8.30 1.93
CA ALA A 8 8.52 8.24 2.35
C ALA A 8 7.91 6.92 1.88
N ASP A 9 7.66 5.99 2.81
CA ASP A 9 6.91 4.80 2.48
C ASP A 9 5.49 5.20 2.12
N GLN A 10 5.18 5.08 0.84
CA GLN A 10 3.85 5.33 0.32
C GLN A 10 3.07 4.03 0.37
N TRP A 11 1.96 4.05 1.09
CA TRP A 11 1.06 2.91 1.16
C TRP A 11 0.07 2.96 0.02
N TRP A 12 -0.15 1.79 -0.56
CA TRP A 12 -1.08 1.56 -1.64
C TRP A 12 -2.00 0.41 -1.25
N LEU A 13 -3.23 0.45 -1.72
CA LEU A 13 -4.16 -0.65 -1.51
C LEU A 13 -5.00 -0.93 -2.74
N ALA A 14 -5.35 -2.19 -2.90
CA ALA A 14 -6.34 -2.68 -3.83
C ALA A 14 -7.47 -3.37 -3.06
N SER A 15 -8.70 -3.18 -3.53
CA SER A 15 -9.90 -3.78 -2.96
C SER A 15 -10.44 -4.82 -3.94
N LEU A 16 -10.33 -6.10 -3.57
CA LEU A 16 -10.84 -7.23 -4.33
C LEU A 16 -12.04 -7.84 -3.59
N GLY A 17 -13.23 -7.30 -3.87
CA GLY A 17 -14.47 -7.71 -3.19
C GLY A 17 -14.39 -7.42 -1.69
N THR A 18 -14.35 -8.46 -0.85
CA THR A 18 -14.21 -8.36 0.61
C THR A 18 -12.76 -8.52 1.08
N THR A 19 -11.79 -8.50 0.17
CA THR A 19 -10.37 -8.62 0.51
C THR A 19 -9.66 -7.33 0.15
N LEU A 20 -8.93 -6.77 1.09
CA LEU A 20 -8.10 -5.60 0.91
C LEU A 20 -6.64 -6.03 0.92
N VAL A 21 -5.93 -5.65 -0.12
CA VAL A 21 -4.54 -6.01 -0.36
C VAL A 21 -3.71 -4.74 -0.28
N TRP A 22 -2.72 -4.71 0.60
CA TRP A 22 -1.80 -3.61 0.77
C TRP A 22 -0.52 -3.84 -0.03
N ALA A 23 0.08 -2.75 -0.50
CA ALA A 23 1.41 -2.71 -1.07
C ALA A 23 2.14 -1.47 -0.51
N ARG A 24 3.47 -1.58 -0.34
CA ARG A 24 4.29 -0.46 0.14
C ARG A 24 5.28 -0.07 -0.93
N LEU A 25 5.16 1.14 -1.45
CA LEU A 25 6.14 1.75 -2.35
C LEU A 25 7.15 2.56 -1.52
N ARG A 26 8.43 2.36 -1.77
CA ARG A 26 9.53 3.14 -1.18
C ARG A 26 10.45 3.63 -2.28
N VAL A 27 10.69 4.94 -2.31
CA VAL A 27 11.67 5.54 -3.22
C VAL A 27 13.03 5.59 -2.54
N ARG A 28 14.06 5.09 -3.21
CA ARG A 28 15.43 5.14 -2.72
C ARG A 28 16.10 6.45 -3.12
N PRO A 29 17.12 6.89 -2.38
CA PRO A 29 17.88 8.11 -2.70
C PRO A 29 18.57 8.08 -4.08
N ALA A 30 18.73 6.90 -4.68
CA ALA A 30 19.27 6.72 -6.03
C ALA A 30 18.23 6.92 -7.16
N GLY A 31 16.97 7.26 -6.85
CA GLY A 31 15.88 7.42 -7.82
C GLY A 31 15.12 6.12 -8.14
N THR A 32 15.67 4.96 -7.78
CA THR A 32 14.99 3.66 -7.91
C THR A 32 13.85 3.53 -6.91
N ALA A 33 12.81 2.78 -7.25
CA ALA A 33 11.71 2.49 -6.33
C ALA A 33 11.62 1.00 -5.99
N GLU A 34 11.09 0.69 -4.82
CA GLU A 34 10.86 -0.66 -4.34
C GLU A 34 9.39 -0.80 -3.91
N VAL A 35 8.69 -1.78 -4.45
CA VAL A 35 7.32 -2.11 -4.04
C VAL A 35 7.35 -3.44 -3.30
N LEU A 36 6.99 -3.41 -2.03
CA LEU A 36 6.67 -4.61 -1.28
C LEU A 36 5.22 -4.99 -1.58
N ASP A 37 5.01 -6.17 -2.14
CA ASP A 37 3.69 -6.76 -2.38
C ASP A 37 3.24 -7.64 -1.20
N SER A 38 1.94 -7.92 -1.14
CA SER A 38 1.27 -8.74 -0.14
C SER A 38 1.82 -10.17 0.03
N ASP A 39 2.43 -10.74 -1.01
CA ASP A 39 3.11 -12.04 -0.92
C ASP A 39 4.44 -11.97 -0.13
N GLY A 40 4.91 -10.74 0.17
CA GLY A 40 6.21 -10.48 0.79
C GLY A 40 7.34 -10.33 -0.24
N ASN A 41 7.00 -10.18 -1.51
CA ASN A 41 7.98 -9.93 -2.58
C ASN A 41 8.30 -8.44 -2.65
N THR A 42 9.59 -8.11 -2.66
CA THR A 42 10.07 -6.75 -2.92
C THR A 42 10.46 -6.63 -4.39
N LEU A 43 9.62 -5.96 -5.16
CA LEU A 43 9.83 -5.65 -6.58
C LEU A 43 10.63 -4.36 -6.70
N SER A 44 11.76 -4.39 -7.40
CA SER A 44 12.58 -3.20 -7.65
C SER A 44 12.29 -2.64 -9.04
N TYR A 45 12.11 -1.33 -9.11
CA TYR A 45 11.85 -0.56 -10.31
C TYR A 45 12.93 0.50 -10.50
N ASP A 46 13.21 0.82 -11.76
CA ASP A 46 14.19 1.84 -12.14
C ASP A 46 13.79 3.25 -11.68
N SER A 47 12.48 3.53 -11.60
CA SER A 47 11.92 4.84 -11.24
C SER A 47 10.62 4.71 -10.44
N GLU A 48 10.31 5.72 -9.61
CA GLU A 48 9.02 5.85 -8.90
C GLU A 48 7.83 5.78 -9.86
N ASP A 49 7.91 6.52 -10.97
CA ASP A 49 6.84 6.60 -11.97
C ASP A 49 6.46 5.21 -12.51
N THR A 50 7.46 4.38 -12.83
CA THR A 50 7.25 3.00 -13.30
C THR A 50 6.60 2.13 -12.21
N ALA A 51 7.04 2.25 -10.96
CA ALA A 51 6.45 1.51 -9.85
C ALA A 51 4.98 1.90 -9.63
N ARG A 52 4.67 3.19 -9.71
CA ARG A 52 3.30 3.71 -9.61
C ARG A 52 2.42 3.25 -10.76
N ALA A 53 2.94 3.30 -11.98
CA ALA A 53 2.22 2.81 -13.16
C ALA A 53 1.86 1.32 -13.02
N GLN A 54 2.79 0.49 -12.52
CA GLN A 54 2.53 -0.92 -12.30
C GLN A 54 1.47 -1.18 -11.21
N LEU A 55 1.47 -0.37 -10.15
CA LEU A 55 0.45 -0.42 -9.11
C LEU A 55 -0.94 -0.03 -9.65
N PHE A 56 -1.03 1.04 -10.44
CA PHE A 56 -2.28 1.47 -11.08
C PHE A 56 -2.84 0.41 -12.04
N ASP A 57 -1.97 -0.24 -12.83
CA ASP A 57 -2.35 -1.35 -13.72
C ASP A 57 -2.94 -2.54 -12.94
N ALA A 58 -2.43 -2.78 -11.72
CA ALA A 58 -2.92 -3.80 -10.80
C ALA A 58 -4.07 -3.33 -9.89
N GLU A 59 -4.76 -2.23 -10.23
CA GLU A 59 -5.91 -1.66 -9.51
C GLU A 59 -5.59 -1.09 -8.11
N PHE A 60 -4.30 -0.93 -7.78
CA PHE A 60 -3.90 -0.28 -6.53
C PHE A 60 -4.06 1.24 -6.62
N VAL A 61 -4.46 1.82 -5.50
CA VAL A 61 -4.57 3.27 -5.31
C VAL A 61 -3.77 3.72 -4.09
N ALA A 62 -3.28 4.96 -4.14
CA ALA A 62 -2.50 5.53 -3.06
C ALA A 62 -3.40 5.78 -1.83
N TRP A 63 -3.01 5.23 -0.68
CA TRP A 63 -3.72 5.40 0.59
C TRP A 63 -3.79 6.88 1.03
N ASP A 64 -2.71 7.63 0.80
CA ASP A 64 -2.62 9.04 1.19
C ASP A 64 -3.62 9.94 0.43
N GLY A 65 -4.05 9.51 -0.76
CA GLY A 65 -5.04 10.24 -1.59
C GLY A 65 -6.45 9.66 -1.52
N LEU A 66 -6.71 8.73 -0.58
CA LEU A 66 -8.00 8.09 -0.40
C LEU A 66 -8.78 8.80 0.71
N ASP A 67 -9.95 9.33 0.37
CA ASP A 67 -10.92 9.82 1.33
C ASP A 67 -11.96 8.74 1.69
N GLU A 68 -12.73 8.97 2.76
CA GLU A 68 -13.79 8.04 3.19
C GLU A 68 -14.80 7.77 2.07
N GLU A 69 -15.12 8.79 1.26
CA GLU A 69 -16.06 8.68 0.15
C GLU A 69 -15.58 7.69 -0.93
N ASP A 70 -14.29 7.75 -1.27
CA ASP A 70 -13.63 6.83 -2.20
C ASP A 70 -13.55 5.41 -1.63
N ALA A 71 -13.21 5.28 -0.35
CA ALA A 71 -13.18 3.99 0.35
C ALA A 71 -14.57 3.32 0.31
N LEU A 72 -15.62 4.08 0.65
CA LEU A 72 -17.00 3.60 0.65
C LEU A 72 -17.47 3.21 -0.76
N ALA A 73 -17.08 3.97 -1.78
CA ALA A 73 -17.35 3.62 -3.18
C ALA A 73 -16.69 2.29 -3.59
N ARG A 74 -15.56 1.94 -2.97
CA ARG A 74 -14.86 0.66 -3.14
C ARG A 74 -15.38 -0.44 -2.23
N GLY A 75 -16.29 -0.13 -1.31
CA GLY A 75 -16.96 -1.10 -0.43
C GLY A 75 -16.29 -1.33 0.91
N PHE A 76 -15.44 -0.40 1.39
CA PHE A 76 -14.83 -0.45 2.71
C PHE A 76 -14.82 0.90 3.41
N SER A 77 -14.75 0.92 4.74
CA SER A 77 -14.58 2.17 5.47
C SER A 77 -13.09 2.46 5.66
N LEU A 78 -12.64 3.67 5.30
CA LEU A 78 -11.26 4.11 5.50
C LEU A 78 -10.90 4.09 6.99
N HIS A 79 -11.87 4.39 7.87
CA HIS A 79 -11.68 4.40 9.31
C HIS A 79 -11.46 3.01 9.94
N GLU A 80 -11.94 1.96 9.28
CA GLU A 80 -11.82 0.57 9.76
C GLU A 80 -10.53 -0.11 9.31
N VAL A 81 -9.83 0.49 8.33
CA VAL A 81 -8.61 -0.06 7.75
C VAL A 81 -7.44 0.88 7.99
N ARG A 82 -6.24 0.34 8.17
CA ARG A 82 -5.03 1.13 8.36
C ARG A 82 -3.86 0.42 7.68
N PRO A 83 -2.86 1.18 7.20
CA PRO A 83 -1.65 0.59 6.65
C PRO A 83 -1.01 -0.33 7.69
N PRO A 84 -0.60 -1.55 7.30
CA PRO A 84 -0.03 -2.51 8.24
C PRO A 84 1.31 -1.98 8.77
N GLN A 85 1.44 -1.97 10.08
CA GLN A 85 2.70 -1.64 10.75
C GLN A 85 3.30 -2.91 11.35
N ALA A 86 4.58 -3.15 11.05
CA ALA A 86 5.36 -4.25 11.59
C ALA A 86 6.85 -3.88 11.66
N GLY A 87 7.60 -4.54 12.55
CA GLY A 87 9.04 -4.31 12.70
C GLY A 87 9.90 -4.99 11.62
N ASN A 88 9.31 -5.84 10.77
CA ASN A 88 9.99 -6.49 9.65
C ASN A 88 8.98 -6.82 8.53
N ASP A 89 9.49 -7.00 7.31
CA ASP A 89 8.64 -7.26 6.13
C ASP A 89 7.93 -8.63 6.21
N ALA A 90 8.50 -9.60 6.93
CA ALA A 90 7.93 -10.94 7.11
C ALA A 90 6.66 -10.97 7.98
N ASP A 91 6.59 -10.11 9.00
CA ASP A 91 5.38 -9.89 9.82
C ASP A 91 4.41 -8.96 9.10
N LEU A 92 4.93 -8.07 8.27
CA LEU A 92 4.13 -7.17 7.44
C LEU A 92 3.31 -7.95 6.41
N ARG A 93 3.92 -8.93 5.70
CA ARG A 93 3.22 -9.75 4.69
C ARG A 93 1.95 -10.40 5.23
N GLY A 94 1.97 -10.87 6.48
CA GLY A 94 0.82 -11.51 7.13
C GLY A 94 -0.34 -10.55 7.42
N ARG A 95 -0.09 -9.25 7.38
CA ARG A 95 -1.05 -8.16 7.62
C ARG A 95 -1.39 -7.37 6.34
N MET A 96 -0.68 -7.62 5.25
CA MET A 96 -0.92 -6.95 3.97
C MET A 96 -2.18 -7.45 3.28
N VAL A 97 -2.67 -8.64 3.60
CA VAL A 97 -3.98 -9.11 3.14
C VAL A 97 -4.95 -9.09 4.30
N GLN A 98 -5.96 -8.22 4.23
CA GLN A 98 -6.99 -8.08 5.25
C GLN A 98 -8.34 -8.41 4.65
N SER A 99 -9.09 -9.32 5.26
CA SER A 99 -10.48 -9.54 4.89
C SER A 99 -11.34 -8.49 5.57
N LEU A 100 -12.02 -7.68 4.77
CA LEU A 100 -13.09 -6.80 5.19
C LEU A 100 -14.23 -7.70 5.64
N GLY A 101 -14.33 -7.94 6.95
CA GLY A 101 -15.30 -8.85 7.55
C GLY A 101 -16.69 -8.53 7.02
N GLY A 102 -17.30 -9.49 6.33
CA GLY A 102 -18.66 -9.35 5.84
C GLY A 102 -19.62 -9.29 7.02
N ARG A 103 -20.03 -8.07 7.40
CA ARG A 103 -21.08 -7.73 8.38
C ARG A 103 -20.85 -8.20 9.83
N ALA A 104 -21.12 -7.29 10.75
CA ALA A 104 -22.00 -7.58 11.88
C ALA A 104 -23.30 -6.79 11.68
#